data_AF-A0A166M1U8-F1
#
_entry.id   AF-A0A166M1U8-F1
#
_cell.length_a   1.000
_cell.length_b   1.000
_cell.length_c   1.000
_cell.angle_alpha   90.00
_cell.angle_beta   90.00
_cell.angle_gamma   90.00
#
_symmetry.space_group_name_H-M   'P 1'
#
loop_
_entity.id
_entity.type
_entity.pdbx_description
1 polymer ?
#
loop_
_entity_poly.entity_id
_entity_poly.type
_entity_poly.pdbx_seq_one_letter_code
_entity_poly.pdbx_strand_id
1 'polypeptide(L)'
;MTEEEYDIQHHKQITAKRNFDKVNFGQWQIKTWYFSPYPLSETEPDATPPAADARIPGVTRATVRSHGRTSDLLAGGLGRAHAAGEALLWVCDRCFKYMADGTSYEAHTRRCTRKHPPGEKVYQRGAHTIWEVDGAKEKLYCQNLSLFGKLFIDVKTLFFDCDNFLFYLLTDADSQRDHVLGFFSKEKMSYDGYNLACIIAFPPYQRKGYGMLMIEFSYELSRRAGRVGTPERPLSELGLRSYLTYWTSTILRYFRHILSVLPADTQRITSTSGVQDFSLTQSPAPEAEASSSTARKRRKTKGWDGEAHAISAPPPPPLHAAHALTRTLETRANPDGSATTHASVRCSLENIARATNLRIEDAAFAMSECGLLRTRTTVGGQETVVITRELVETLARDRGLKRMCMEIQHVLLP
;
A
#
# COMPACT_ATOMS: atom_id res chain seq x y z
N MET A 1 -14.33 25.57 -11.56
CA MET A 1 -14.57 24.87 -10.29
C MET A 1 -15.56 23.76 -10.59
N THR A 2 -15.13 22.51 -10.49
CA THR A 2 -15.99 21.34 -10.69
C THR A 2 -16.95 21.19 -9.50
N GLU A 3 -18.04 20.41 -9.66
CA GLU A 3 -18.99 20.11 -8.58
C GLU A 3 -18.28 19.46 -7.38
N GLU A 4 -17.35 18.54 -7.66
CA GLU A 4 -16.50 17.90 -6.66
C GLU A 4 -15.58 18.88 -5.92
N GLU A 5 -14.95 19.83 -6.63
CA GLU A 5 -14.14 20.88 -6.00
C GLU A 5 -14.98 21.80 -5.11
N TYR A 6 -16.20 22.12 -5.54
CA TYR A 6 -17.15 22.90 -4.74
C TYR A 6 -17.56 22.16 -3.47
N ASP A 7 -17.91 20.88 -3.58
CA ASP A 7 -18.28 20.04 -2.45
C ASP A 7 -17.13 19.88 -1.45
N ILE A 8 -15.89 19.72 -1.93
CA ILE A 8 -14.70 19.70 -1.08
C ILE A 8 -14.51 21.04 -0.37
N GLN A 9 -14.67 22.16 -1.09
CA GLN A 9 -14.51 23.51 -0.51
C GLN A 9 -15.58 23.80 0.54
N HIS A 10 -16.83 23.44 0.26
CA HIS A 10 -17.96 23.61 1.16
C HIS A 10 -17.86 22.68 2.38
N HIS A 11 -17.48 21.41 2.18
CA HIS A 11 -17.20 20.48 3.27
C HIS A 11 -16.10 21.03 4.19
N LYS A 12 -15.00 21.57 3.63
CA LYS A 12 -13.93 22.20 4.41
C LYS A 12 -14.43 23.37 5.27
N GLN A 13 -15.36 24.18 4.78
CA GLN A 13 -15.95 25.29 5.54
C GLN A 13 -16.78 24.79 6.72
N ILE A 14 -17.61 23.75 6.53
CA ILE A 14 -18.42 23.14 7.59
C ILE A 14 -17.52 22.43 8.62
N THR A 15 -16.49 21.72 8.16
CA THR A 15 -15.61 20.94 9.05
C THR A 15 -14.49 21.75 9.71
N ALA A 16 -14.39 23.05 9.44
CA ALA A 16 -13.36 23.93 10.00
C ALA A 16 -13.40 24.00 11.53
N LYS A 17 -14.57 23.76 12.15
CA LYS A 17 -14.74 23.71 13.60
C LYS A 17 -15.03 22.29 14.07
N ARG A 18 -14.17 21.76 14.94
CA ARG A 18 -14.35 20.46 15.59
C ARG A 18 -15.57 20.52 16.53
N ASN A 19 -16.42 19.50 16.51
CA ASN A 19 -17.60 19.40 17.39
C ASN A 19 -17.31 18.72 18.74
N PHE A 20 -16.26 17.90 18.81
CA PHE A 20 -15.72 17.35 20.06
C PHE A 20 -14.26 17.77 20.16
N ASP A 21 -13.79 18.16 21.34
CA ASP A 21 -12.37 18.46 21.58
C ASP A 21 -11.54 17.18 21.74
N LYS A 22 -12.13 16.19 22.42
CA LYS A 22 -11.51 14.92 22.75
C LYS A 22 -12.50 13.76 22.62
N VAL A 23 -11.97 12.56 22.39
CA VAL A 23 -12.72 11.29 22.44
C VAL A 23 -12.04 10.32 23.40
N ASN A 24 -12.81 9.72 24.30
CA ASN A 24 -12.40 8.61 25.13
C ASN A 24 -12.59 7.30 24.36
N PHE A 25 -11.51 6.54 24.18
CA PHE A 25 -11.46 5.32 23.41
C PHE A 25 -10.60 4.27 24.14
N GLY A 26 -11.26 3.36 24.85
CA GLY A 26 -10.58 2.39 25.71
C GLY A 26 -9.81 3.11 26.82
N GLN A 27 -8.49 2.90 26.87
CA GLN A 27 -7.59 3.57 27.83
C GLN A 27 -7.09 4.95 27.36
N TRP A 28 -7.45 5.37 26.14
CA TRP A 28 -6.94 6.59 25.54
C TRP A 28 -7.96 7.72 25.62
N GLN A 29 -7.48 8.93 25.91
CA GLN A 29 -8.20 10.16 25.65
C GLN A 29 -7.48 10.88 24.51
N ILE A 30 -8.13 10.99 23.36
CA ILE A 30 -7.50 11.41 22.10
C ILE A 30 -8.06 12.75 21.67
N LYS A 31 -7.18 13.73 21.42
CA LYS A 31 -7.57 15.02 20.82
C LYS A 31 -8.03 14.78 19.37
N THR A 32 -9.23 15.24 19.04
CA THR A 32 -9.81 15.13 17.69
C THR A 32 -9.17 16.16 16.76
N TRP A 33 -9.16 15.87 15.46
CA TRP A 33 -8.56 16.75 14.44
C TRP A 33 -9.60 17.46 13.61
N TYR A 34 -10.72 16.79 13.33
CA TYR A 34 -11.76 17.28 12.43
C TYR A 34 -13.16 17.09 13.01
N PHE A 35 -14.13 17.81 12.45
CA PHE A 35 -15.55 17.55 12.66
C PHE A 35 -15.94 16.14 12.19
N SER A 36 -16.82 15.48 12.96
CA SER A 36 -17.48 14.23 12.58
C SER A 36 -18.98 14.27 12.92
N PRO A 37 -19.91 13.98 11.99
CA PRO A 37 -21.35 14.18 12.17
C PRO A 37 -22.02 13.08 13.00
N TYR A 38 -21.68 13.01 14.29
CA TYR A 38 -22.37 12.11 15.22
C TYR A 38 -23.81 12.59 15.49
N PRO A 39 -24.83 11.73 15.36
CA PRO A 39 -26.22 12.08 15.63
C PRO A 39 -26.53 11.99 17.13
N LEU A 40 -25.84 12.80 17.93
CA LEU A 40 -26.19 12.98 19.34
C LEU A 40 -27.26 14.05 19.41
N SER A 41 -28.52 13.66 19.62
CA SER A 41 -29.61 14.60 19.88
C SER A 41 -29.22 15.52 21.06
N GLU A 42 -29.47 16.81 20.93
CA GLU A 42 -29.47 17.70 22.10
C GLU A 42 -30.44 17.08 23.11
N THR A 43 -29.98 16.80 24.34
CA THR A 43 -30.91 16.44 25.41
C THR A 43 -31.85 17.64 25.57
N GLU A 44 -33.09 17.51 25.10
CA GLU A 44 -34.20 18.38 25.47
C GLU A 44 -34.16 18.58 26.99
N PRO A 45 -34.08 19.82 27.50
CA PRO A 45 -34.27 20.04 28.93
C PRO A 45 -35.70 19.62 29.26
N ASP A 46 -35.87 18.87 30.36
CA ASP A 46 -37.15 18.40 30.89
C ASP A 46 -38.29 19.40 30.67
N ALA A 47 -39.07 19.19 29.62
CA ALA A 47 -40.37 19.82 29.45
C ALA A 47 -41.37 18.92 30.17
N THR A 48 -41.77 19.36 31.37
CA THR A 48 -42.98 18.92 32.05
C THR A 48 -44.14 18.77 31.05
N PRO A 49 -44.92 17.68 31.10
CA PRO A 49 -46.00 17.48 30.15
C PRO A 49 -47.12 18.47 30.45
N PRO A 50 -47.58 19.30 29.49
CA PRO A 50 -48.90 19.89 29.61
C PRO A 50 -49.95 18.82 29.30
N ALA A 51 -51.07 18.96 29.98
CA ALA A 51 -52.19 18.03 30.01
C ALA A 51 -52.89 17.83 28.65
N ALA A 52 -53.78 16.83 28.69
CA ALA A 52 -54.61 16.25 27.65
C ALA A 52 -55.33 17.19 26.64
N ASP A 53 -55.74 16.52 25.55
CA ASP A 53 -56.80 16.82 24.58
C ASP A 53 -56.50 17.73 23.37
N ALA A 54 -56.45 17.10 22.18
CA ALA A 54 -57.52 17.24 21.18
C ALA A 54 -57.29 16.29 19.99
N ARG A 55 -58.25 15.39 19.76
CA ARG A 55 -58.40 14.61 18.52
C ARG A 55 -58.92 15.53 17.41
N ILE A 56 -58.33 15.47 16.21
CA ILE A 56 -58.95 15.98 14.98
C ILE A 56 -59.20 14.80 14.03
N PRO A 57 -60.48 14.48 13.70
CA PRO A 57 -60.82 13.45 12.72
C PRO A 57 -60.65 13.96 11.28
N GLY A 58 -60.08 13.13 10.38
CA GLY A 58 -60.30 13.30 8.93
C GLY A 58 -59.09 13.48 8.00
N VAL A 59 -57.86 13.06 8.36
CA VAL A 59 -56.74 13.06 7.39
C VAL A 59 -56.16 11.66 7.23
N THR A 60 -56.25 11.15 6.01
CA THR A 60 -55.80 9.83 5.56
C THR A 60 -54.27 9.72 5.50
N ARG A 61 -53.77 8.55 5.89
CA ARG A 61 -52.36 8.17 5.83
C ARG A 61 -51.97 7.89 4.38
N ALA A 62 -50.99 8.61 3.83
CA ALA A 62 -50.35 8.30 2.56
C ALA A 62 -48.87 7.95 2.76
N THR A 63 -48.51 6.75 2.35
CA THR A 63 -47.15 6.28 2.14
C THR A 63 -46.63 6.73 0.76
N VAL A 64 -45.34 7.05 0.66
CA VAL A 64 -44.37 6.68 -0.42
C VAL A 64 -43.38 7.81 -0.73
N ARG A 65 -42.10 7.47 -0.48
CA ARG A 65 -40.83 7.81 -1.18
C ARG A 65 -40.58 9.24 -1.68
N SER A 66 -39.50 9.81 -1.17
CA SER A 66 -38.56 10.62 -1.97
C SER A 66 -37.11 10.27 -1.61
N HIS A 67 -36.36 9.86 -2.62
CA HIS A 67 -34.90 9.86 -2.64
C HIS A 67 -34.41 11.31 -2.73
N GLY A 68 -33.27 11.59 -2.09
CA GLY A 68 -32.47 12.79 -2.35
C GLY A 68 -32.54 13.84 -1.24
N ARG A 69 -31.34 14.13 -0.67
CA ARG A 69 -31.02 15.32 0.13
C ARG A 69 -31.68 15.39 1.52
N THR A 70 -31.19 14.57 2.45
CA THR A 70 -31.43 14.74 3.90
C THR A 70 -30.17 15.13 4.69
N SER A 71 -29.04 15.39 4.02
CA SER A 71 -27.79 15.83 4.68
C SER A 71 -27.85 17.25 5.24
N ASP A 72 -28.73 18.10 4.71
CA ASP A 72 -28.70 19.55 5.01
C ASP A 72 -29.63 19.95 6.16
N LEU A 73 -30.47 19.04 6.65
CA LEU A 73 -31.36 19.30 7.80
C LEU A 73 -30.75 18.95 9.16
N LEU A 74 -29.60 18.28 9.17
CA LEU A 74 -28.82 18.01 10.40
C LEU A 74 -27.69 19.02 10.64
N ALA A 75 -27.54 20.00 9.72
CA ALA A 75 -26.51 21.04 9.80
C ALA A 75 -26.95 22.28 10.62
N GLY A 76 -28.20 22.35 11.07
CA GLY A 76 -28.75 23.46 11.84
C GLY A 76 -28.97 23.09 13.30
N GLY A 77 -28.09 23.56 14.19
CA GLY A 77 -28.31 23.46 15.65
C GLY A 77 -27.04 23.18 16.45
N LEU A 78 -26.00 24.00 16.30
CA LEU A 78 -24.86 24.02 17.23
C LEU A 78 -24.97 25.28 18.09
N GLY A 79 -25.94 25.24 19.00
CA GLY A 79 -26.34 26.36 19.85
C GLY A 79 -26.36 26.03 21.33
N ARG A 80 -25.54 25.07 21.82
CA ARG A 80 -25.23 25.10 23.25
C ARG A 80 -24.31 26.27 23.52
N ALA A 81 -24.88 27.29 24.14
CA ALA A 81 -24.21 28.10 25.15
C ALA A 81 -23.64 27.16 26.22
N HIS A 82 -22.48 26.56 25.95
CA HIS A 82 -21.81 25.69 26.88
C HIS A 82 -20.92 26.52 27.79
N ALA A 83 -21.30 26.54 29.06
CA ALA A 83 -20.44 26.91 30.16
C ALA A 83 -19.11 26.13 30.08
N ALA A 84 -18.01 26.82 29.77
CA ALA A 84 -16.62 26.60 30.18
C ALA A 84 -15.98 25.17 30.18
N GLY A 85 -16.60 24.12 29.62
CA GLY A 85 -16.07 22.75 29.60
C GLY A 85 -15.69 22.23 28.21
N GLU A 86 -14.64 21.39 28.13
CA GLU A 86 -14.21 20.71 26.90
C GLU A 86 -15.29 19.71 26.40
N ALA A 87 -15.60 19.72 25.10
CA ALA A 87 -16.58 18.79 24.52
C ALA A 87 -15.98 17.38 24.37
N LEU A 88 -16.55 16.38 25.06
CA LEU A 88 -16.01 15.02 25.16
C LEU A 88 -16.97 13.97 24.59
N LEU A 89 -16.45 13.08 23.74
CA LEU A 89 -17.18 11.94 23.19
C LEU A 89 -16.70 10.62 23.84
N TRP A 90 -17.60 9.67 24.10
CA TRP A 90 -17.24 8.36 24.62
C TRP A 90 -17.49 7.27 23.57
N VAL A 91 -16.46 6.50 23.21
CA VAL A 91 -16.56 5.47 22.17
C VAL A 91 -16.02 4.14 22.67
N CYS A 92 -16.81 3.08 22.52
CA CYS A 92 -16.38 1.72 22.85
C CYS A 92 -15.26 1.25 21.92
N ASP A 93 -14.13 0.81 22.50
CA ASP A 93 -12.96 0.29 21.78
C ASP A 93 -13.17 -1.07 21.09
N ARG A 94 -14.32 -1.71 21.35
CA ARG A 94 -14.68 -3.03 20.80
C ARG A 94 -15.65 -2.94 19.64
N CYS A 95 -16.72 -2.14 19.80
CA CYS A 95 -17.83 -2.08 18.84
C CYS A 95 -18.02 -0.70 18.20
N PHE A 96 -17.18 0.29 18.55
CA PHE A 96 -17.26 1.69 18.11
C PHE A 96 -18.56 2.42 18.44
N LYS A 97 -19.47 1.81 19.23
CA LYS A 97 -20.66 2.51 19.70
C LYS A 97 -20.24 3.77 20.45
N TYR A 98 -20.86 4.89 20.11
CA TYR A 98 -20.63 6.20 20.71
C TYR A 98 -21.73 6.54 21.73
N MET A 99 -21.36 7.33 22.73
CA MET A 99 -22.19 7.75 23.86
C MET A 99 -21.83 9.20 24.25
N ALA A 100 -22.81 9.91 24.80
CA ALA A 100 -22.66 11.31 25.21
C ALA A 100 -21.99 11.46 26.60
N ASP A 101 -22.10 10.45 27.46
CA ASP A 101 -21.68 10.53 28.86
C ASP A 101 -20.93 9.26 29.32
N GLY A 102 -20.17 9.40 30.41
CA GLY A 102 -19.36 8.31 30.98
C GLY A 102 -20.19 7.19 31.60
N THR A 103 -21.35 7.49 32.19
CA THR A 103 -22.20 6.50 32.86
C THR A 103 -22.78 5.50 31.86
N SER A 104 -23.27 5.99 30.72
CA SER A 104 -23.76 5.12 29.64
C SER A 104 -22.62 4.30 29.01
N TYR A 105 -21.42 4.86 28.90
CA TYR A 105 -20.20 4.15 28.48
C TYR A 105 -19.82 3.01 29.44
N GLU A 106 -19.77 3.25 30.74
CA GLU A 106 -19.49 2.22 31.74
C GLU A 106 -20.54 1.09 31.72
N ALA A 107 -21.82 1.45 31.63
CA ALA A 107 -22.89 0.47 31.53
C ALA A 107 -22.78 -0.36 30.25
N HIS A 108 -22.39 0.26 29.13
CA HIS A 108 -22.18 -0.44 27.86
C HIS A 108 -20.97 -1.37 27.92
N THR A 109 -19.82 -0.92 28.41
CA THR A 109 -18.57 -1.71 28.45
C THR A 109 -18.72 -2.99 29.29
N ARG A 110 -19.53 -2.96 30.36
CA ARG A 110 -19.86 -4.16 31.16
C ARG A 110 -20.71 -5.19 30.40
N ARG A 111 -21.53 -4.76 29.44
CA ARG A 111 -22.43 -5.61 28.64
C ARG A 111 -21.87 -5.98 27.27
N CYS A 112 -20.88 -5.26 26.76
CA CYS A 112 -20.34 -5.44 25.42
C CYS A 112 -19.54 -6.74 25.31
N THR A 113 -20.07 -7.69 24.54
CA THR A 113 -19.48 -9.03 24.35
C THR A 113 -18.49 -9.11 23.19
N ARG A 114 -18.37 -8.06 22.36
CA ARG A 114 -17.49 -8.06 21.18
C ARG A 114 -16.02 -8.08 21.63
N LYS A 115 -15.25 -9.06 21.15
CA LYS A 115 -13.82 -9.25 21.50
C LYS A 115 -12.87 -9.03 20.32
N HIS A 116 -13.38 -9.00 19.10
CA HIS A 116 -12.60 -8.75 17.90
C HIS A 116 -13.50 -8.06 16.86
N PRO A 117 -12.94 -7.46 15.79
CA PRO A 117 -13.74 -7.02 14.66
C PRO A 117 -14.60 -8.16 14.12
N PRO A 118 -15.81 -7.89 13.62
CA PRO A 118 -16.57 -8.90 12.88
C PRO A 118 -15.84 -9.29 11.59
N GLY A 119 -16.41 -10.22 10.81
CA GLY A 119 -15.85 -10.61 9.50
C GLY A 119 -14.73 -11.65 9.60
N GLU A 120 -13.83 -11.65 8.62
CA GLU A 120 -12.88 -12.74 8.39
C GLU A 120 -11.43 -12.27 8.51
N LYS A 121 -10.55 -13.13 9.02
CA LYS A 121 -9.11 -12.84 9.07
C LYS A 121 -8.50 -13.04 7.69
N VAL A 122 -7.83 -12.02 7.18
CA VAL A 122 -7.18 -12.04 5.86
C VAL A 122 -5.66 -11.92 5.94
N TYR A 123 -5.12 -11.64 7.12
CA TYR A 123 -3.69 -11.67 7.44
C TYR A 123 -3.50 -11.91 8.93
N GLN A 124 -2.54 -12.75 9.32
CA GLN A 124 -2.21 -12.93 10.73
C GLN A 124 -0.72 -13.25 10.92
N ARG A 125 0.00 -12.36 11.62
CA ARG A 125 1.40 -12.55 12.02
C ARG A 125 1.58 -12.24 13.50
N GLY A 126 1.74 -13.29 14.31
CA GLY A 126 1.78 -13.16 15.77
C GLY A 126 0.48 -12.53 16.29
N ALA A 127 0.60 -11.45 17.06
CA ALA A 127 -0.54 -10.70 17.59
C ALA A 127 -1.20 -9.76 16.54
N HIS A 128 -0.52 -9.43 15.44
CA HIS A 128 -1.07 -8.51 14.45
C HIS A 128 -1.96 -9.25 13.45
N THR A 129 -3.24 -8.85 13.38
CA THR A 129 -4.24 -9.45 12.49
C THR A 129 -4.95 -8.38 11.66
N ILE A 130 -5.16 -8.63 10.37
CA ILE A 130 -6.04 -7.81 9.53
C ILE A 130 -7.36 -8.56 9.32
N TRP A 131 -8.46 -7.91 9.68
CA TRP A 131 -9.82 -8.40 9.52
C TRP A 131 -10.49 -7.71 8.33
N GLU A 132 -11.07 -8.47 7.41
CA GLU A 132 -11.94 -7.97 6.36
C GLU A 132 -13.40 -7.96 6.84
N VAL A 133 -14.02 -6.79 6.78
CA VAL A 133 -15.39 -6.55 7.22
C VAL A 133 -16.19 -5.98 6.08
N ASP A 134 -17.25 -6.69 5.71
CA ASP A 134 -18.19 -6.25 4.69
C ASP A 134 -19.17 -5.21 5.27
N GLY A 135 -19.12 -3.98 4.74
CA GLY A 135 -19.96 -2.88 5.19
C GLY A 135 -21.46 -3.11 4.94
N ALA A 136 -21.85 -3.95 3.98
CA ALA A 136 -23.25 -4.32 3.76
C ALA A 136 -23.75 -5.33 4.82
N LYS A 137 -22.86 -6.19 5.33
CA LYS A 137 -23.19 -7.20 6.35
C LYS A 137 -23.17 -6.60 7.77
N GLU A 138 -22.17 -5.78 8.07
CA GLU A 138 -21.94 -5.22 9.41
C GLU A 138 -22.17 -3.69 9.45
N LYS A 139 -23.33 -3.26 8.92
CA LYS A 139 -23.65 -1.83 8.69
C LYS A 139 -23.36 -0.93 9.88
N LEU A 140 -23.94 -1.23 11.05
CA LEU A 140 -23.82 -0.39 12.23
C LEU A 140 -22.36 -0.27 12.71
N TYR A 141 -21.60 -1.36 12.64
CA TYR A 141 -20.19 -1.36 13.02
C TYR A 141 -19.36 -0.48 12.08
N CYS A 142 -19.56 -0.63 10.77
CA CYS A 142 -18.85 0.14 9.74
C CYS A 142 -19.23 1.63 9.74
N GLN A 143 -20.50 1.97 10.03
CA GLN A 143 -20.93 3.35 10.22
C GLN A 143 -20.26 3.99 11.45
N ASN A 144 -20.29 3.30 12.59
CA ASN A 144 -19.62 3.76 13.81
C ASN A 144 -18.11 3.92 13.61
N LEU A 145 -17.47 2.95 12.96
CA LEU A 145 -16.05 3.01 12.60
C LEU A 145 -15.75 4.19 11.66
N SER A 146 -16.63 4.45 10.69
CA SER A 146 -16.48 5.56 9.76
C SER A 146 -16.61 6.92 10.42
N LEU A 147 -17.59 7.10 11.33
CA LEU A 147 -17.73 8.30 12.16
C LEU A 147 -16.51 8.50 13.07
N PHE A 148 -15.98 7.42 13.65
CA PHE A 148 -14.76 7.47 14.45
C PHE A 148 -13.55 7.87 13.60
N GLY A 149 -13.37 7.28 12.42
CA GLY A 149 -12.32 7.64 11.48
C GLY A 149 -12.39 9.10 11.04
N LYS A 150 -13.59 9.63 10.80
CA LYS A 150 -13.81 11.02 10.39
C LYS A 150 -13.31 12.06 11.40
N LEU A 151 -13.17 11.71 12.69
CA LEU A 151 -12.52 12.57 13.70
C LEU A 151 -11.04 12.86 13.39
N PHE A 152 -10.39 12.01 12.58
CA PHE A 152 -8.96 12.05 12.26
C PHE A 152 -8.67 12.06 10.75
N ILE A 153 -9.70 12.06 9.91
CA ILE A 153 -9.60 12.14 8.45
C ILE A 153 -10.33 13.40 8.00
N ASP A 154 -9.59 14.29 7.32
CA ASP A 154 -10.12 15.57 6.84
C ASP A 154 -11.22 15.35 5.79
N VAL A 155 -10.84 14.69 4.69
CA VAL A 155 -11.71 14.38 3.56
C VAL A 155 -12.19 12.94 3.69
N LYS A 156 -13.42 12.78 4.18
CA LYS A 156 -14.17 11.52 4.14
C LYS A 156 -15.65 11.86 3.97
N THR A 157 -16.16 11.59 2.78
CA THR A 157 -17.52 11.98 2.36
C THR A 157 -18.56 10.93 2.72
N LEU A 158 -18.17 9.64 2.71
CA LEU A 158 -19.07 8.52 3.00
C LEU A 158 -18.82 7.95 4.39
N PHE A 159 -19.79 8.12 5.29
CA PHE A 159 -19.78 7.60 6.65
C PHE A 159 -21.09 6.90 7.08
N PHE A 160 -22.20 7.10 6.36
CA PHE A 160 -23.45 6.37 6.59
C PHE A 160 -23.68 5.27 5.53
N ASP A 161 -23.36 5.53 4.26
CA ASP A 161 -23.53 4.58 3.16
C ASP A 161 -22.32 3.67 3.01
N CYS A 162 -22.22 2.66 3.88
CA CYS A 162 -21.10 1.72 3.94
C CYS A 162 -21.28 0.47 3.07
N ASP A 163 -22.45 0.25 2.46
CA ASP A 163 -22.82 -1.01 1.78
C ASP A 163 -21.85 -1.40 0.64
N ASN A 164 -21.29 -0.41 -0.05
CA ASN A 164 -20.38 -0.61 -1.19
C ASN A 164 -18.91 -0.71 -0.78
N PHE A 165 -18.61 -0.77 0.52
CA PHE A 165 -17.25 -0.79 1.04
C PHE A 165 -16.91 -2.09 1.76
N LEU A 166 -15.66 -2.52 1.58
CA LEU A 166 -14.96 -3.43 2.47
C LEU A 166 -14.06 -2.61 3.39
N PHE A 167 -14.01 -2.99 4.65
CA PHE A 167 -13.15 -2.38 5.67
C PHE A 167 -12.11 -3.41 6.11
N TYR A 168 -10.85 -3.01 6.12
CA TYR A 168 -9.72 -3.84 6.54
C TYR A 168 -9.16 -3.26 7.84
N LEU A 169 -9.49 -3.89 8.97
CA LEU A 169 -9.09 -3.43 10.30
C LEU A 169 -7.82 -4.13 10.75
N LEU A 170 -6.78 -3.36 11.04
CA LEU A 170 -5.58 -3.87 11.68
C LEU A 170 -5.77 -3.88 13.19
N THR A 171 -5.46 -5.01 13.80
CA THR A 171 -5.60 -5.25 15.25
C THR A 171 -4.30 -5.74 15.86
N ASP A 172 -4.16 -5.54 17.17
CA ASP A 172 -3.15 -6.15 18.03
C ASP A 172 -3.85 -7.00 19.10
N ALA A 173 -3.61 -8.30 19.08
CA ALA A 173 -4.27 -9.26 19.97
C ALA A 173 -3.58 -9.34 21.33
N ASP A 174 -4.35 -9.27 22.41
CA ASP A 174 -3.93 -9.64 23.74
C ASP A 174 -4.52 -11.00 24.17
N SER A 175 -4.36 -11.39 25.44
CA SER A 175 -4.89 -12.66 25.96
C SER A 175 -6.43 -12.78 25.95
N GLN A 176 -7.15 -11.67 25.77
CA GLN A 176 -8.61 -11.58 25.93
C GLN A 176 -9.33 -11.08 24.68
N ARG A 177 -8.71 -10.21 23.87
CA ARG A 177 -9.34 -9.49 22.76
C ARG A 177 -8.35 -8.92 21.74
N ASP A 178 -8.88 -8.55 20.59
CA ASP A 178 -8.16 -7.87 19.51
C ASP A 178 -8.43 -6.36 19.58
N HIS A 179 -7.39 -5.57 19.82
CA HIS A 179 -7.48 -4.12 19.90
C HIS A 179 -7.30 -3.50 18.52
N VAL A 180 -8.29 -2.73 18.04
CA VAL A 180 -8.18 -2.07 16.74
C VAL A 180 -7.16 -0.93 16.79
N LEU A 181 -6.17 -1.01 15.90
CA LEU A 181 -5.10 -0.03 15.77
C LEU A 181 -5.36 1.00 14.67
N GLY A 182 -6.18 0.63 13.69
CA GLY A 182 -6.48 1.43 12.51
C GLY A 182 -7.22 0.61 11.47
N PHE A 183 -7.61 1.27 10.38
CA PHE A 183 -8.24 0.59 9.26
C PHE A 183 -7.93 1.29 7.94
N PHE A 184 -8.18 0.59 6.85
CA PHE A 184 -8.45 1.21 5.57
C PHE A 184 -9.75 0.69 4.97
N SER A 185 -10.42 1.50 4.15
CA SER A 185 -11.62 1.10 3.40
C SER A 185 -11.30 0.98 1.92
N LYS A 186 -12.05 0.14 1.21
CA LYS A 186 -11.93 -0.09 -0.22
C LYS A 186 -13.32 -0.29 -0.80
N GLU A 187 -13.62 0.38 -1.91
CA GLU A 187 -14.84 0.12 -2.66
C GLU A 187 -14.83 -1.30 -3.22
N LYS A 188 -15.97 -1.99 -3.12
CA LYS A 188 -16.16 -3.31 -3.74
C LYS A 188 -15.96 -3.23 -5.25
N MET A 189 -16.50 -2.18 -5.86
CA MET A 189 -16.39 -1.86 -7.28
C MET A 189 -15.89 -0.42 -7.43
N SER A 190 -14.63 -0.27 -7.83
CA SER A 190 -14.02 1.05 -8.07
C SER A 190 -13.78 1.21 -9.58
N TYR A 191 -14.48 2.15 -10.21
CA TYR A 191 -14.37 2.41 -11.66
C TYR A 191 -13.01 3.02 -12.03
N ASP A 192 -12.50 3.90 -11.18
CA ASP A 192 -11.20 4.54 -11.35
C ASP A 192 -10.04 3.62 -10.92
N GLY A 193 -10.33 2.39 -10.48
CA GLY A 193 -9.37 1.38 -10.07
C GLY A 193 -8.63 1.72 -8.77
N TYR A 194 -9.30 2.40 -7.84
CA TYR A 194 -8.73 2.65 -6.52
C TYR A 194 -8.69 1.37 -5.70
N ASN A 195 -7.57 1.13 -5.02
CA ASN A 195 -7.41 -0.02 -4.12
C ASN A 195 -7.58 0.34 -2.65
N LEU A 196 -7.74 1.63 -2.36
CA LEU A 196 -7.89 2.18 -1.03
C LEU A 196 -8.61 3.52 -1.15
N ALA A 197 -9.70 3.68 -0.40
CA ALA A 197 -10.49 4.90 -0.32
C ALA A 197 -10.01 5.78 0.85
N CYS A 198 -10.12 5.28 2.08
CA CYS A 198 -9.62 5.95 3.27
C CYS A 198 -8.65 5.06 4.03
N ILE A 199 -7.67 5.65 4.73
CA ILE A 199 -6.75 4.94 5.62
C ILE A 199 -6.45 5.78 6.86
N ILE A 200 -6.43 5.12 8.02
CA ILE A 200 -6.01 5.74 9.27
C ILE A 200 -5.37 4.71 10.20
N ALA A 201 -4.18 5.01 10.70
CA ALA A 201 -3.70 4.45 11.96
C ALA A 201 -4.13 5.41 13.08
N PHE A 202 -4.82 4.91 14.10
CA PHE A 202 -5.35 5.77 15.15
C PHE A 202 -4.21 6.54 15.84
N PRO A 203 -4.42 7.78 16.29
CA PRO A 203 -3.34 8.65 16.74
C PRO A 203 -2.36 8.03 17.75
N PRO A 204 -2.78 7.25 18.77
CA PRO A 204 -1.87 6.60 19.72
C PRO A 204 -0.93 5.54 19.11
N TYR A 205 -1.24 5.07 17.90
CA TYR A 205 -0.55 3.99 17.20
C TYR A 205 0.19 4.46 15.94
N GLN A 206 0.24 5.77 15.67
CA GLN A 206 0.98 6.32 14.54
C GLN A 206 2.49 6.16 14.70
N ARG A 207 3.21 6.21 13.56
CA ARG A 207 4.69 6.08 13.48
C ARG A 207 5.27 4.74 13.98
N LYS A 208 4.43 3.71 14.17
CA LYS A 208 4.84 2.34 14.53
C LYS A 208 4.91 1.35 13.36
N GLY A 209 4.74 1.83 12.12
CA GLY A 209 4.77 1.00 10.90
C GLY A 209 3.42 0.42 10.47
N TYR A 210 2.38 0.55 11.29
CA TYR A 210 1.03 0.03 11.01
C TYR A 210 0.39 0.60 9.74
N GLY A 211 0.58 1.89 9.46
CA GLY A 211 0.13 2.49 8.20
C GLY A 211 0.82 1.87 6.98
N MET A 212 2.12 1.57 7.09
CA MET A 212 2.86 0.90 6.01
C MET A 212 2.36 -0.53 5.78
N LEU A 213 2.11 -1.29 6.85
CA LEU A 213 1.53 -2.63 6.76
C LEU A 213 0.17 -2.62 6.04
N MET A 214 -0.71 -1.66 6.37
CA MET A 214 -2.01 -1.52 5.69
C MET A 214 -1.87 -1.13 4.21
N ILE A 215 -0.94 -0.24 3.87
CA ILE A 215 -0.64 0.12 2.47
C ILE A 215 -0.11 -1.09 1.70
N GLU A 216 0.85 -1.82 2.25
CA GLU A 216 1.42 -3.02 1.63
C GLU A 216 0.33 -4.08 1.40
N PHE A 217 -0.56 -4.28 2.37
CA PHE A 217 -1.67 -5.19 2.25
C PHE A 217 -2.69 -4.76 1.18
N SER A 218 -2.97 -3.46 1.04
CA SER A 218 -3.89 -2.97 -0.01
C SER A 218 -3.38 -3.24 -1.43
N TYR A 219 -2.05 -3.16 -1.63
CA TYR A 219 -1.42 -3.54 -2.90
C TYR A 219 -1.37 -5.05 -3.11
N GLU A 220 -1.25 -5.85 -2.04
CA GLU A 220 -1.34 -7.31 -2.14
C GLU A 220 -2.72 -7.76 -2.61
N LEU A 221 -3.80 -7.13 -2.11
CA LEU A 221 -5.16 -7.35 -2.62
C LEU A 221 -5.27 -7.08 -4.13
N SER A 222 -4.67 -5.99 -4.60
CA SER A 222 -4.63 -5.66 -6.03
C SER A 222 -3.86 -6.72 -6.84
N ARG A 223 -2.67 -7.11 -6.35
CA ARG A 223 -1.79 -8.08 -7.01
C ARG A 223 -2.47 -9.43 -7.19
N ARG A 224 -3.13 -9.95 -6.15
CA ARG A 224 -3.87 -11.23 -6.19
C ARG A 224 -5.07 -11.18 -7.11
N ALA A 225 -5.72 -10.03 -7.20
CA ALA A 225 -6.82 -9.82 -8.13
C ALA A 225 -6.37 -9.52 -9.57
N GLY A 226 -5.07 -9.66 -9.89
CA GLY A 226 -4.53 -9.43 -11.23
C GLY A 226 -4.69 -7.99 -11.73
N ARG A 227 -4.87 -7.02 -10.81
CA ARG A 227 -5.13 -5.61 -11.14
C ARG A 227 -4.06 -4.69 -10.55
N VAL A 228 -3.86 -3.56 -11.20
CA VAL A 228 -3.08 -2.45 -10.65
C VAL A 228 -3.99 -1.55 -9.83
N GLY A 229 -3.49 -1.06 -8.69
CA GLY A 229 -4.24 -0.20 -7.79
C GLY A 229 -3.47 1.05 -7.40
N THR A 230 -4.19 2.08 -6.99
CA THR A 230 -3.66 3.32 -6.41
C THR A 230 -4.63 3.81 -5.35
N PRO A 231 -4.21 4.59 -4.34
CA PRO A 231 -5.16 5.24 -3.44
C PRO A 231 -6.02 6.29 -4.14
N GLU A 232 -7.22 6.49 -3.61
CA GLU A 232 -8.08 7.63 -3.90
C GLU A 232 -7.36 8.95 -3.57
N ARG A 233 -7.67 10.00 -4.33
CA ARG A 233 -7.10 11.35 -4.19
C ARG A 233 -8.22 12.34 -3.85
N PRO A 234 -7.93 13.44 -3.13
CA PRO A 234 -6.62 13.88 -2.66
C PRO A 234 -6.11 13.11 -1.42
N LEU A 235 -4.81 12.83 -1.39
CA LEU A 235 -4.15 12.25 -0.21
C LEU A 235 -3.89 13.31 0.86
N SER A 236 -4.00 12.93 2.13
CA SER A 236 -3.48 13.75 3.24
C SER A 236 -1.95 13.85 3.15
N GLU A 237 -1.35 14.89 3.73
CA GLU A 237 0.12 15.06 3.73
C GLU A 237 0.85 13.83 4.31
N LEU A 238 0.35 13.32 5.43
CA LEU A 238 0.89 12.09 6.05
C LEU A 238 0.69 10.86 5.16
N GLY A 239 -0.46 10.79 4.47
CA GLY A 239 -0.76 9.75 3.49
C GLY A 239 0.24 9.77 2.33
N LEU A 240 0.42 10.93 1.68
CA LEU A 240 1.35 11.11 0.57
C LEU A 240 2.78 10.70 0.94
N ARG A 241 3.27 11.13 2.12
CA ARG A 241 4.60 10.73 2.61
C ARG A 241 4.74 9.22 2.78
N SER A 242 3.68 8.56 3.27
CA SER A 242 3.66 7.11 3.48
C SER A 242 3.64 6.35 2.14
N TYR A 243 2.79 6.78 1.20
CA TYR A 243 2.72 6.20 -0.15
C TYR A 243 4.01 6.40 -0.95
N LEU A 244 4.60 7.59 -0.90
CA LEU A 244 5.88 7.86 -1.57
C LEU A 244 6.99 6.96 -1.01
N THR A 245 7.01 6.75 0.31
CA THR A 245 7.93 5.80 0.96
C THR A 245 7.70 4.38 0.45
N TYR A 246 6.45 3.94 0.37
CA TYR A 246 6.09 2.60 -0.14
C TYR A 246 6.49 2.42 -1.61
N TRP A 247 6.13 3.34 -2.50
CA TRP A 247 6.44 3.28 -3.94
C TRP A 247 7.95 3.26 -4.17
N THR A 248 8.67 4.20 -3.55
CA THR A 248 10.13 4.27 -3.65
C THR A 248 10.78 2.97 -3.14
N SER A 249 10.34 2.48 -1.97
CA SER A 249 10.89 1.25 -1.39
C SER A 249 10.60 0.02 -2.23
N THR A 250 9.45 -0.04 -2.90
CA THR A 250 9.07 -1.13 -3.79
C THR A 250 9.96 -1.14 -5.04
N ILE A 251 10.14 0.03 -5.66
CA ILE A 251 11.00 0.19 -6.84
C ILE A 251 12.47 -0.12 -6.51
N LEU A 252 13.00 0.39 -5.39
CA LEU A 252 14.37 0.12 -4.99
C LEU A 252 14.59 -1.36 -4.67
N ARG A 253 13.66 -2.02 -3.97
CA ARG A 253 13.78 -3.47 -3.69
C ARG A 253 13.73 -4.31 -4.96
N TYR A 254 12.88 -3.95 -5.91
CA TYR A 254 12.86 -4.57 -7.23
C TYR A 254 14.21 -4.44 -7.93
N PHE A 255 14.77 -3.24 -7.99
CA PHE A 255 16.07 -3.03 -8.62
C PHE A 255 17.21 -3.76 -7.89
N ARG A 256 17.23 -3.75 -6.55
CA ARG A 256 18.22 -4.53 -5.76
C ARG A 256 18.16 -6.02 -6.09
N HIS A 257 16.96 -6.57 -6.30
CA HIS A 257 16.78 -7.96 -6.66
C HIS A 257 17.35 -8.26 -8.06
N ILE A 258 16.95 -7.51 -9.09
CA ILE A 258 17.38 -7.81 -10.47
C ILE A 258 18.85 -7.45 -10.75
N LEU A 259 19.44 -6.53 -9.98
CA LEU A 259 20.85 -6.15 -10.07
C LEU A 259 21.76 -7.01 -9.17
N SER A 260 21.22 -8.04 -8.51
CA SER A 260 22.01 -9.00 -7.75
C SER A 260 22.90 -9.83 -8.68
N VAL A 261 24.22 -9.67 -8.54
CA VAL A 261 25.23 -10.38 -9.37
C VAL A 261 25.24 -11.88 -9.10
N LEU A 262 24.91 -12.30 -7.88
CA LEU A 262 24.73 -13.71 -7.53
C LEU A 262 23.25 -14.11 -7.70
N PRO A 263 22.96 -15.38 -8.05
CA PRO A 263 21.61 -15.91 -8.00
C PRO A 263 20.96 -15.68 -6.64
N ALA A 264 19.62 -15.62 -6.60
CA ALA A 264 18.88 -15.67 -5.34
C ALA A 264 19.37 -16.87 -4.51
N ASP A 265 19.52 -16.67 -3.19
CA ASP A 265 19.98 -17.67 -2.22
C ASP A 265 21.47 -18.07 -2.27
N THR A 266 22.24 -17.55 -3.24
CA THR A 266 23.70 -17.81 -3.31
C THR A 266 24.47 -16.69 -2.63
N GLN A 267 24.99 -16.94 -1.42
CA GLN A 267 25.84 -15.95 -0.72
C GLN A 267 27.29 -15.93 -1.21
N ARG A 268 27.78 -17.05 -1.74
CA ARG A 268 29.17 -17.20 -2.22
C ARG A 268 29.25 -18.33 -3.24
N ILE A 269 29.95 -18.08 -4.34
CA ILE A 269 30.40 -19.11 -5.28
C ILE A 269 31.91 -19.27 -5.06
N THR A 270 32.37 -20.49 -4.79
CA THR A 270 33.80 -20.80 -4.70
C THR A 270 34.15 -21.71 -5.87
N SER A 271 35.04 -21.27 -6.76
CA SER A 271 35.64 -22.11 -7.79
C SER A 271 37.06 -22.45 -7.36
N THR A 272 37.42 -23.73 -7.43
CA THR A 272 38.77 -24.20 -7.12
C THR A 272 39.30 -24.89 -8.37
N SER A 273 40.11 -24.17 -9.14
CA SER A 273 40.87 -24.73 -10.27
C SER A 273 42.31 -24.95 -9.84
N GLY A 274 42.92 -26.06 -10.26
CA GLY A 274 44.34 -26.30 -10.07
C GLY A 274 45.15 -25.19 -10.75
N VAL A 275 46.09 -24.60 -10.02
CA VAL A 275 47.01 -23.60 -10.57
C VAL A 275 48.06 -24.34 -11.38
N GLN A 276 48.32 -23.91 -12.62
CA GLN A 276 49.46 -24.44 -13.37
C GLN A 276 50.75 -24.00 -12.66
N ASP A 277 51.65 -24.95 -12.41
CA ASP A 277 52.96 -24.65 -11.83
C ASP A 277 53.81 -23.89 -12.86
N PHE A 278 54.08 -22.62 -12.58
CA PHE A 278 54.86 -21.74 -13.45
C PHE A 278 56.37 -22.03 -13.38
N SER A 279 56.81 -23.02 -12.59
CA SER A 279 58.22 -23.42 -12.50
C SER A 279 58.83 -23.89 -13.83
N LEU A 280 58.01 -24.16 -14.87
CA LEU A 280 58.44 -24.68 -16.17
C LEU A 280 58.41 -23.66 -17.33
N THR A 281 58.01 -22.40 -17.12
CA THR A 281 58.13 -21.37 -18.17
C THR A 281 59.57 -20.86 -18.25
N GLN A 282 60.40 -21.54 -19.03
CA GLN A 282 61.72 -21.04 -19.43
C GLN A 282 61.56 -19.76 -20.26
N SER A 283 62.36 -18.74 -19.91
CA SER A 283 62.48 -17.48 -20.66
C SER A 283 62.92 -17.72 -22.10
N PRO A 284 62.52 -16.87 -23.07
CA PRO A 284 62.89 -17.07 -24.48
C PRO A 284 64.40 -16.89 -24.65
N ALA A 285 65.08 -17.93 -25.15
CA ALA A 285 66.48 -17.87 -25.57
C ALA A 285 66.62 -17.06 -26.87
N PRO A 286 67.78 -16.41 -27.11
CA PRO A 286 67.97 -15.50 -28.24
C PRO A 286 68.12 -16.25 -29.57
N GLU A 287 67.78 -15.55 -30.64
CA GLU A 287 67.68 -16.02 -32.03
C GLU A 287 68.97 -16.72 -32.53
N ALA A 288 68.78 -17.86 -33.21
CA ALA A 288 69.74 -18.43 -34.15
C ALA A 288 68.98 -19.01 -35.36
N GLU A 289 69.50 -18.70 -36.55
CA GLU A 289 68.87 -18.87 -37.85
C GLU A 289 68.72 -20.32 -38.35
N ALA A 290 67.66 -20.50 -39.14
CA ALA A 290 67.51 -21.33 -40.34
C ALA A 290 67.88 -22.83 -40.31
N SER A 291 66.87 -23.69 -40.50
CA SER A 291 66.81 -24.52 -41.73
C SER A 291 65.41 -25.14 -41.93
N SER A 292 65.04 -25.23 -43.21
CA SER A 292 63.77 -25.73 -43.76
C SER A 292 63.53 -27.22 -43.53
N SER A 293 62.25 -27.64 -43.42
CA SER A 293 61.61 -28.50 -44.45
C SER A 293 60.29 -29.16 -44.03
N THR A 294 59.37 -29.18 -45.00
CA THR A 294 58.26 -30.13 -45.23
C THR A 294 56.96 -30.07 -44.41
N ALA A 295 55.93 -29.59 -45.11
CA ALA A 295 54.52 -29.82 -44.85
C ALA A 295 54.12 -31.30 -44.95
N ARG A 296 53.21 -31.75 -44.07
CA ARG A 296 52.31 -32.89 -44.33
C ARG A 296 50.91 -32.65 -43.77
N LYS A 297 49.96 -32.35 -44.67
CA LYS A 297 48.51 -32.48 -44.49
C LYS A 297 48.12 -33.94 -44.25
N ARG A 298 47.30 -34.22 -43.23
CA ARG A 298 46.42 -35.41 -43.09
C ARG A 298 45.25 -35.00 -42.18
N ARG A 299 43.99 -35.42 -42.31
CA ARG A 299 43.15 -36.00 -43.38
C ARG A 299 41.73 -35.86 -42.80
N LYS A 300 40.78 -35.24 -43.51
CA LYS A 300 39.36 -35.27 -43.13
C LYS A 300 38.82 -36.69 -43.32
N THR A 301 38.12 -37.24 -42.34
CA THR A 301 37.30 -38.45 -42.49
C THR A 301 35.82 -38.07 -42.53
N LYS A 302 35.14 -38.67 -43.50
CA LYS A 302 33.74 -38.53 -43.91
C LYS A 302 32.90 -39.61 -43.18
N GLY A 303 31.65 -39.29 -42.88
CA GLY A 303 30.80 -39.97 -41.89
C GLY A 303 30.16 -41.32 -42.26
N TRP A 304 29.28 -41.77 -41.37
CA TRP A 304 28.18 -42.68 -41.66
C TRP A 304 26.94 -42.28 -40.83
N ASP A 305 25.80 -42.24 -41.52
CA ASP A 305 24.44 -41.84 -41.15
C ASP A 305 23.66 -42.82 -40.26
N GLY A 306 22.73 -42.28 -39.46
CA GLY A 306 21.70 -43.08 -38.80
C GLY A 306 20.88 -42.33 -37.74
N GLU A 307 20.00 -41.42 -38.19
CA GLU A 307 18.71 -40.95 -37.61
C GLU A 307 18.68 -40.40 -36.16
N ALA A 308 18.01 -39.29 -35.80
CA ALA A 308 16.85 -38.63 -36.40
C ALA A 308 16.96 -37.09 -36.31
N HIS A 309 16.43 -36.42 -37.33
CA HIS A 309 16.27 -34.97 -37.36
C HIS A 309 15.26 -34.52 -36.30
N ALA A 310 15.75 -33.87 -35.24
CA ALA A 310 14.91 -32.95 -34.48
C ALA A 310 14.59 -31.77 -35.40
N ILE A 311 13.35 -31.70 -35.86
CA ILE A 311 12.79 -30.53 -36.52
C ILE A 311 13.00 -29.37 -35.55
N SER A 312 13.96 -28.49 -35.87
CA SER A 312 14.08 -27.19 -35.21
C SER A 312 12.77 -26.48 -35.45
N ALA A 313 11.93 -26.40 -34.41
CA ALA A 313 10.82 -25.47 -34.42
C ALA A 313 11.38 -24.09 -34.82
N PRO A 314 10.72 -23.36 -35.73
CA PRO A 314 11.12 -21.97 -35.98
C PRO A 314 11.10 -21.25 -34.63
N PRO A 315 12.09 -20.38 -34.35
CA PRO A 315 12.04 -19.58 -33.13
C PRO A 315 10.67 -18.90 -33.10
N PRO A 316 9.99 -18.87 -31.94
CA PRO A 316 8.73 -18.14 -31.84
C PRO A 316 8.98 -16.72 -32.38
N PRO A 317 8.04 -16.15 -33.14
CA PRO A 317 8.20 -14.80 -33.66
C PRO A 317 8.57 -13.89 -32.48
N PRO A 318 9.51 -12.95 -32.64
CA PRO A 318 9.95 -12.12 -31.54
C PRO A 318 8.72 -11.45 -30.93
N LEU A 319 8.37 -11.85 -29.70
CA LEU A 319 7.47 -11.09 -28.84
C LEU A 319 8.03 -9.68 -28.81
N HIS A 320 7.37 -8.74 -29.50
CA HIS A 320 7.73 -7.33 -29.65
C HIS A 320 8.96 -6.90 -28.82
N ALA A 321 10.16 -7.11 -29.38
CA ALA A 321 11.44 -6.97 -28.68
C ALA A 321 11.76 -5.51 -28.27
N ALA A 322 10.90 -4.55 -28.60
CA ALA A 322 11.09 -3.13 -28.28
C ALA A 322 10.90 -2.80 -26.78
N HIS A 323 10.30 -3.68 -25.98
CA HIS A 323 10.01 -3.41 -24.56
C HIS A 323 10.71 -4.38 -23.59
N ALA A 324 11.77 -5.09 -24.00
CA ALA A 324 12.47 -6.02 -23.11
C ALA A 324 13.36 -5.28 -22.09
N LEU A 325 13.30 -5.69 -20.82
CA LEU A 325 14.26 -5.27 -19.80
C LEU A 325 15.63 -5.89 -20.12
N THR A 326 16.63 -5.05 -20.36
CA THR A 326 17.98 -5.52 -20.71
C THR A 326 18.91 -5.32 -19.51
N ARG A 327 19.36 -6.44 -18.94
CA ARG A 327 20.33 -6.46 -17.84
C ARG A 327 21.74 -6.70 -18.40
N THR A 328 22.70 -5.89 -17.97
CA THR A 328 24.12 -6.01 -18.34
C THR A 328 24.97 -6.26 -17.10
N LEU A 329 25.86 -7.25 -17.17
CA LEU A 329 26.90 -7.53 -16.17
C LEU A 329 28.27 -7.34 -16.83
N GLU A 330 29.02 -6.35 -16.37
CA GLU A 330 30.35 -6.05 -16.89
C GLU A 330 31.39 -6.36 -15.80
N THR A 331 32.27 -7.34 -16.04
CA THR A 331 33.33 -7.71 -15.08
C THR A 331 34.68 -7.21 -15.58
N ARG A 332 35.33 -6.38 -14.77
CA ARG A 332 36.65 -5.80 -15.07
C ARG A 332 37.71 -6.40 -14.17
N ALA A 333 38.83 -6.80 -14.74
CA ALA A 333 40.00 -7.23 -13.99
C ALA A 333 40.65 -6.01 -13.31
N ASN A 334 41.02 -6.17 -12.04
CA ASN A 334 41.74 -5.18 -11.26
C ASN A 334 43.26 -5.48 -11.32
N PRO A 335 44.14 -4.48 -11.16
CA PRO A 335 45.59 -4.68 -11.20
C PRO A 335 46.15 -5.64 -10.13
N ASP A 336 45.42 -5.84 -9.03
CA ASP A 336 45.78 -6.76 -7.94
C ASP A 336 45.41 -8.23 -8.22
N GLY A 337 44.89 -8.54 -9.42
CA GLY A 337 44.43 -9.86 -9.81
C GLY A 337 43.00 -10.19 -9.38
N SER A 338 42.30 -9.28 -8.68
CA SER A 338 40.87 -9.41 -8.40
C SER A 338 40.01 -8.95 -9.59
N ALA A 339 38.68 -9.06 -9.49
CA ALA A 339 37.76 -8.55 -10.51
C ALA A 339 36.55 -7.87 -9.88
N THR A 340 36.06 -6.82 -10.54
CA THR A 340 34.87 -6.06 -10.12
C THR A 340 33.75 -6.24 -11.14
N THR A 341 32.58 -6.68 -10.72
CA THR A 341 31.40 -6.80 -11.58
C THR A 341 30.41 -5.66 -11.37
N HIS A 342 30.19 -4.85 -12.41
CA HIS A 342 29.17 -3.81 -12.45
C HIS A 342 27.88 -4.35 -13.05
N ALA A 343 26.75 -4.10 -12.38
CA ALA A 343 25.43 -4.49 -12.86
C ALA A 343 24.61 -3.25 -13.22
N SER A 344 24.03 -3.26 -14.42
CA SER A 344 23.09 -2.23 -14.85
C SER A 344 21.87 -2.84 -15.55
N VAL A 345 20.77 -2.10 -15.55
CA VAL A 345 19.55 -2.46 -16.24
C VAL A 345 19.03 -1.27 -17.05
N ARG A 346 18.61 -1.54 -18.28
CA ARG A 346 17.88 -0.60 -19.13
C ARG A 346 16.44 -1.05 -19.22
N CYS A 347 15.50 -0.16 -18.90
CA CYS A 347 14.07 -0.44 -18.96
C CYS A 347 13.24 0.83 -19.17
N SER A 348 12.03 0.67 -19.71
CA SER A 348 11.04 1.74 -19.79
C SER A 348 10.28 1.88 -18.46
N LEU A 349 9.60 3.02 -18.29
CA LEU A 349 8.75 3.24 -17.13
C LEU A 349 7.58 2.23 -17.06
N GLU A 350 7.02 1.84 -18.22
CA GLU A 350 5.99 0.80 -18.32
C GLU A 350 6.45 -0.55 -17.76
N ASN A 351 7.70 -0.94 -18.04
CA ASN A 351 8.26 -2.18 -17.53
C ASN A 351 8.42 -2.14 -16.01
N ILE A 352 8.85 -1.01 -15.47
CA ILE A 352 9.01 -0.80 -14.03
C ILE A 352 7.65 -0.86 -13.34
N ALA A 353 6.66 -0.14 -13.86
CA ALA A 353 5.29 -0.13 -13.35
C ALA A 353 4.68 -1.55 -13.34
N ARG A 354 4.82 -2.28 -14.46
CA ARG A 354 4.37 -3.67 -14.59
C ARG A 354 5.07 -4.60 -13.60
N ALA A 355 6.40 -4.53 -13.49
CA ALA A 355 7.17 -5.41 -12.62
C ALA A 355 6.91 -5.14 -11.13
N THR A 356 6.56 -3.91 -10.77
CA THR A 356 6.28 -3.52 -9.37
C THR A 356 4.80 -3.59 -8.99
N ASN A 357 3.91 -3.82 -9.96
CA ASN A 357 2.45 -3.71 -9.82
C ASN A 357 2.01 -2.33 -9.29
N LEU A 358 2.66 -1.28 -9.79
CA LEU A 358 2.31 0.12 -9.53
C LEU A 358 1.68 0.73 -10.78
N ARG A 359 0.86 1.76 -10.60
CA ARG A 359 0.46 2.61 -11.73
C ARG A 359 1.66 3.31 -12.30
N ILE A 360 1.62 3.59 -13.60
CA ILE A 360 2.74 4.21 -14.29
C ILE A 360 3.01 5.62 -13.74
N GLU A 361 1.97 6.34 -13.35
CA GLU A 361 2.04 7.68 -12.76
C GLU A 361 2.67 7.65 -11.37
N ASP A 362 2.30 6.68 -10.52
CA ASP A 362 2.86 6.53 -9.18
C ASP A 362 4.34 6.10 -9.26
N ALA A 363 4.68 5.22 -10.19
CA ALA A 363 6.05 4.83 -10.47
C ALA A 363 6.87 6.03 -10.99
N ALA A 364 6.32 6.82 -11.92
CA ALA A 364 6.96 8.03 -12.45
C ALA A 364 7.27 9.01 -11.33
N PHE A 365 6.26 9.28 -10.49
CA PHE A 365 6.35 10.21 -9.39
C PHE A 365 7.42 9.76 -8.39
N ALA A 366 7.38 8.49 -7.95
CA ALA A 366 8.38 7.96 -7.03
C ALA A 366 9.80 7.99 -7.60
N MET A 367 9.97 7.63 -8.88
CA MET A 367 11.29 7.69 -9.54
C MET A 367 11.80 9.12 -9.72
N SER A 368 10.91 10.09 -9.94
CA SER A 368 11.25 11.51 -10.01
C SER A 368 11.77 12.00 -8.66
N GLU A 369 11.00 11.73 -7.59
CA GLU A 369 11.30 12.15 -6.22
C GLU A 369 12.58 11.54 -5.67
N CYS A 370 12.97 10.34 -6.13
CA CYS A 370 14.24 9.71 -5.77
C CYS A 370 15.38 9.94 -6.77
N GLY A 371 15.16 10.74 -7.81
CA GLY A 371 16.19 11.11 -8.78
C GLY A 371 16.58 10.02 -9.78
N LEU A 372 15.90 8.86 -9.78
CA LEU A 372 16.14 7.77 -10.73
C LEU A 372 15.84 8.20 -12.18
N LEU A 373 14.93 9.15 -12.40
CA LEU A 373 14.61 9.68 -13.73
C LEU A 373 15.65 10.64 -14.32
N ARG A 374 16.70 11.04 -13.57
CA ARG A 374 17.77 11.88 -14.11
C ARG A 374 18.63 11.17 -15.16
N THR A 375 18.53 9.85 -15.23
CA THR A 375 19.31 8.98 -16.15
C THR A 375 18.50 8.57 -17.38
N ARG A 376 17.56 9.40 -17.82
CA ARG A 376 16.80 9.17 -19.06
C ARG A 376 17.72 9.24 -20.26
N THR A 377 17.61 8.24 -21.13
CA THR A 377 18.27 8.21 -22.43
C THR A 377 17.25 7.84 -23.49
N THR A 378 17.23 8.60 -24.58
CA THR A 378 16.39 8.31 -25.75
C THR A 378 17.17 7.38 -26.67
N VAL A 379 16.69 6.15 -26.83
CA VAL A 379 17.26 5.19 -27.79
C VAL A 379 16.16 4.82 -28.77
N GLY A 380 16.34 5.14 -30.05
CA GLY A 380 15.35 4.83 -31.09
C GLY A 380 14.00 5.52 -30.93
N GLY A 381 13.95 6.69 -30.27
CA GLY A 381 12.71 7.45 -30.04
C GLY A 381 11.91 7.04 -28.79
N GLN A 382 12.35 6.02 -28.05
CA GLN A 382 11.74 5.63 -26.77
C GLN A 382 12.58 6.11 -25.59
N GLU A 383 11.91 6.70 -24.58
CA GLU A 383 12.54 7.06 -23.32
C GLU A 383 12.83 5.82 -22.48
N THR A 384 14.13 5.58 -22.22
CA THR A 384 14.58 4.50 -21.34
C THR A 384 15.36 5.05 -20.17
N VAL A 385 15.36 4.32 -19.06
CA VAL A 385 16.13 4.68 -17.87
C VAL A 385 17.20 3.62 -17.66
N VAL A 386 18.44 4.06 -17.38
CA VAL A 386 19.57 3.17 -17.07
C VAL A 386 19.84 3.23 -15.57
N ILE A 387 19.59 2.12 -14.88
CA ILE A 387 19.76 2.01 -13.44
C ILE A 387 20.93 1.10 -13.12
N THR A 388 21.89 1.60 -12.34
CA THR A 388 23.06 0.83 -11.87
C THR A 388 22.88 0.37 -10.44
N ARG A 389 23.61 -0.69 -10.06
CA ARG A 389 23.58 -1.20 -8.69
C ARG A 389 24.08 -0.16 -7.68
N GLU A 390 25.11 0.58 -8.03
CA GLU A 390 25.71 1.60 -7.18
C GLU A 390 24.73 2.73 -6.86
N LEU A 391 23.95 3.17 -7.86
CA LEU A 391 22.89 4.17 -7.70
C LEU A 391 21.80 3.65 -6.75
N VAL A 392 21.35 2.41 -6.95
CA VAL A 392 20.28 1.81 -6.13
C VAL A 392 20.73 1.62 -4.68
N GLU A 393 21.95 1.14 -4.44
CA GLU A 393 22.49 0.95 -3.10
C GLU A 393 22.74 2.30 -2.38
N THR A 394 23.14 3.33 -3.12
CA THR A 394 23.27 4.69 -2.57
C THR A 394 21.91 5.23 -2.13
N LEU A 395 20.91 5.18 -3.01
CA LEU A 395 19.55 5.60 -2.68
C LEU A 395 18.93 4.77 -1.54
N ALA A 396 19.21 3.46 -1.51
CA ALA A 396 18.73 2.59 -0.44
C ALA A 396 19.33 2.96 0.92
N ARG A 397 20.62 3.36 0.97
CA ARG A 397 21.24 3.87 2.20
C ARG A 397 20.68 5.24 2.59
N ASP A 398 20.66 6.19 1.67
CA ASP A 398 20.25 7.58 1.94
C ASP A 398 18.81 7.67 2.43
N ARG A 399 17.94 6.80 1.91
CA ARG A 399 16.52 6.75 2.28
C ARG A 399 16.21 5.78 3.42
N GLY A 400 17.22 5.10 3.97
CA GLY A 400 17.04 4.11 5.04
C GLY A 400 16.05 3.01 4.65
N LEU A 401 16.26 2.39 3.48
CA LEU A 401 15.36 1.39 2.90
C LEU A 401 15.06 0.27 3.90
N LYS A 402 13.82 0.21 4.36
CA LYS A 402 13.34 -0.82 5.29
C LYS A 402 12.90 -2.07 4.55
N ARG A 403 12.92 -3.20 5.26
CA ARG A 403 12.23 -4.42 4.82
C ARG A 403 10.72 -4.18 4.80
N MET A 404 10.02 -4.97 3.99
CA MET A 404 8.56 -4.98 3.96
C MET A 404 8.01 -5.27 5.36
N CYS A 405 6.97 -4.54 5.77
CA CYS A 405 6.29 -4.77 7.04
C CYS A 405 5.41 -6.03 6.99
N MET A 406 4.80 -6.29 5.84
CA MET A 406 3.97 -7.44 5.51
C MET A 406 4.84 -8.63 5.13
N GLU A 407 4.48 -9.80 5.64
CA GLU A 407 5.09 -11.07 5.25
C GLU A 407 4.06 -11.90 4.46
N ILE A 408 4.39 -12.26 3.21
CA ILE A 408 3.45 -12.92 2.29
C ILE A 408 2.95 -14.26 2.85
N GLN A 409 3.79 -15.01 3.56
CA GLN A 409 3.45 -16.29 4.20
C GLN A 409 2.33 -16.21 5.25
N HIS A 410 2.03 -15.00 5.74
CA HIS A 410 1.01 -14.74 6.76
C HIS A 410 -0.30 -14.19 6.17
N VAL A 411 -0.38 -14.03 4.84
CA VAL A 411 -1.60 -13.62 4.13
C VAL A 411 -2.53 -14.82 4.01
N LEU A 412 -3.77 -14.68 4.48
CA LEU A 412 -4.78 -15.73 4.55
C LEU A 412 -5.80 -15.66 3.40
N LEU A 413 -5.52 -14.82 2.40
CA LEU A 413 -6.32 -14.73 1.18
C LEU A 413 -6.08 -15.97 0.30
N PRO A 414 -7.10 -16.39 -0.48
CA PRO A 414 -6.97 -17.48 -1.44
C PRO A 414 -5.99 -17.17 -2.58
#